data_AF-A0A7X9FMQ3-F1
#
_entry.id   AF-A0A7X9FMQ3-F1
#
_cell.length_a   1.000
_cell.length_b   1.000
_cell.length_c   1.000
_cell.angle_alpha   90.00
_cell.angle_beta   90.00
_cell.angle_gamma   90.00
#
_symmetry.space_group_name_H-M   'P 1'
#
loop_
_entity.id
_entity.type
_entity.pdbx_description
1 polymer ?
#
loop_
_entity_poly.entity_id
_entity_poly.type
_entity_poly.pdbx_seq_one_letter_code
_entity_poly.pdbx_strand_id
1 'polypeptide(L)'
;MPLYDFQCRSCGRRFEELGAADAPAPECPGCGGETRRLVSVGRGYRADADWIASVAEVADKGSRAPHVRAFLARPTRRTYREWMRGEGIRPLEDGEGRCPRDAGREAARRVRREVWERFAARRGR
;
A
#
# COMPACT_ATOMS: atom_id res chain seq x y z
N MET A 1 -3.80 14.46 28.47
CA MET A 1 -4.24 13.13 28.91
C MET A 1 -5.28 12.65 27.90
N PRO A 2 -5.03 11.59 27.13
CA PRO A 2 -5.99 11.09 26.13
C PRO A 2 -7.24 10.49 26.79
N LEU A 3 -8.35 10.52 26.05
CA LEU A 3 -9.62 9.90 26.43
C LEU A 3 -9.69 8.48 25.88
N TYR A 4 -10.13 7.53 26.70
CA TYR A 4 -10.28 6.14 26.31
C TYR A 4 -11.67 5.61 26.60
N ASP A 5 -12.15 4.74 25.72
CA ASP A 5 -13.37 3.98 25.90
C ASP A 5 -13.09 2.70 26.71
N PHE A 6 -13.95 2.38 27.67
CA PHE A 6 -13.88 1.15 28.45
C PHE A 6 -15.20 0.38 28.39
N GLN A 7 -15.11 -0.94 28.56
CA GLN A 7 -16.26 -1.82 28.72
C GLN A 7 -16.09 -2.73 29.93
N CYS A 8 -17.07 -2.71 30.85
CA CYS A 8 -17.11 -3.65 31.97
C CYS A 8 -17.37 -5.08 31.49
N ARG A 9 -16.61 -6.03 32.03
CA ARG A 9 -16.77 -7.46 31.74
C ARG A 9 -17.97 -8.09 32.45
N SER A 10 -18.39 -7.52 33.59
CA SER A 10 -19.48 -8.06 34.41
C SER A 10 -20.86 -7.54 34.00
N CYS A 11 -21.04 -6.21 33.90
CA CYS A 11 -22.33 -5.60 33.60
C CYS A 11 -22.47 -5.06 32.16
N GLY A 12 -21.40 -5.10 31.36
CA GLY A 12 -21.42 -4.66 29.96
C GLY A 12 -21.44 -3.14 29.74
N ARG A 13 -21.52 -2.33 30.80
CA ARG A 13 -21.54 -0.86 30.72
C ARG A 13 -20.30 -0.34 29.97
N ARG A 14 -20.53 0.61 29.07
CA ARG A 14 -19.48 1.38 28.38
C ARG A 14 -19.39 2.77 28.99
N PHE A 15 -18.17 3.28 29.14
CA PHE A 15 -17.89 4.61 29.68
C PHE A 15 -16.53 5.11 29.17
N GLU A 16 -16.32 6.41 29.30
CA GLU A 16 -15.11 7.11 28.85
C GLU A 16 -14.33 7.62 30.05
N GLU A 17 -13.00 7.52 30.01
CA GLU A 17 -12.14 8.05 31.07
C GLU A 17 -10.81 8.56 30.53
N LEU A 18 -10.32 9.66 31.10
CA LEU A 18 -9.02 10.23 30.77
C LEU A 18 -7.92 9.44 31.49
N GLY A 19 -6.89 8.99 30.79
CA GLY A 19 -5.80 8.23 31.41
C GLY A 19 -4.47 8.33 30.67
N ALA A 20 -3.39 7.98 31.35
CA ALA A 20 -2.09 7.75 30.69
C ALA A 20 -2.16 6.48 29.82
N ALA A 21 -1.27 6.36 28.83
CA ALA A 21 -1.30 5.23 27.90
C ALA A 21 -1.02 3.87 28.57
N ASP A 22 -0.23 3.89 29.64
CA ASP A 22 0.26 2.79 30.45
C ASP A 22 -0.48 2.63 31.80
N ALA A 23 -1.52 3.45 32.04
CA ALA A 23 -2.33 3.33 33.25
C ALA A 23 -3.16 2.02 33.25
N PRO A 24 -3.36 1.41 34.43
CA PRO A 24 -4.27 0.27 34.56
C PRO A 24 -5.71 0.66 34.21
N ALA A 25 -6.51 -0.33 33.78
CA ALA A 25 -7.91 -0.09 33.47
C ALA A 25 -8.70 0.23 34.76
N PRO A 26 -9.54 1.28 34.76
CA PRO A 26 -10.33 1.68 35.92
C PRO A 26 -11.40 0.63 36.24
N GLU A 27 -11.85 0.59 37.49
CA GLU A 27 -12.99 -0.24 37.89
C GLU A 27 -14.30 0.30 37.28
N CYS A 28 -15.29 -0.57 37.11
CA CYS A 28 -16.58 -0.13 36.56
C CYS A 28 -17.31 0.80 37.54
N PRO A 29 -17.70 2.03 37.13
CA PRO A 29 -18.43 2.97 37.99
C PRO A 29 -19.85 2.52 38.34
N GLY A 30 -20.36 1.45 37.72
CA GLY A 30 -21.69 0.89 38.00
C GLY A 30 -21.70 -0.32 38.92
N CYS A 31 -20.64 -1.14 38.92
CA CYS A 31 -20.63 -2.41 39.65
C CYS A 31 -19.28 -2.81 40.25
N GLY A 32 -18.24 -1.96 40.14
CA GLY A 32 -16.88 -2.25 40.63
C GLY A 32 -16.14 -3.37 39.89
N GLY A 33 -16.73 -3.92 38.82
CA GLY A 33 -16.15 -5.05 38.08
C GLY A 33 -14.98 -4.64 37.18
N GLU A 34 -14.18 -5.63 36.79
CA GLU A 34 -13.05 -5.45 35.86
C GLU A 34 -13.53 -4.88 34.51
N THR A 35 -12.76 -3.94 33.97
CA THR A 35 -13.03 -3.32 32.67
C THR A 35 -11.91 -3.63 31.68
N ARG A 36 -12.25 -3.58 30.39
CA ARG A 36 -11.27 -3.62 29.30
C ARG A 36 -11.34 -2.32 28.52
N ARG A 37 -10.17 -1.81 28.14
CA ARG A 37 -10.07 -0.70 27.19
C ARG A 37 -10.54 -1.15 25.81
N LEU A 38 -11.44 -0.38 25.22
CA LEU A 38 -11.87 -0.56 23.84
C LEU A 38 -10.93 0.24 22.94
N VAL A 39 -10.39 -0.42 21.92
CA VAL A 39 -9.65 0.26 20.85
C VAL A 39 -10.64 0.54 19.74
N SER A 40 -11.08 1.80 19.64
CA SER A 40 -11.88 2.27 18.51
C SER A 40 -10.97 2.35 17.28
N VAL A 41 -11.05 1.34 16.40
CA VAL A 41 -10.47 1.45 15.07
C VAL A 41 -11.36 2.40 14.27
N GLY A 42 -10.83 3.57 13.91
CA GLY A 42 -11.55 4.50 13.06
C GLY A 42 -11.99 3.83 11.76
N ARG A 43 -13.12 4.25 11.19
CA ARG A 43 -13.69 3.73 9.93
C ARG A 43 -12.75 3.81 8.70
N GLY A 44 -11.55 4.37 8.86
CA GLY A 44 -10.49 4.45 7.85
C GLY A 44 -9.35 3.44 8.03
N TYR A 45 -9.31 2.63 9.09
CA TYR A 45 -8.27 1.59 9.20
C TYR A 45 -8.52 0.49 8.17
N ARG A 46 -7.72 0.48 7.12
CA ARG A 46 -7.58 -0.66 6.21
C ARG A 46 -6.33 -1.41 6.64
N ALA A 47 -6.45 -2.74 6.79
CA ALA A 47 -5.28 -3.59 7.00
C ALA A 47 -4.33 -3.58 5.78
N ASP A 48 -4.88 -3.26 4.61
CA ASP A 48 -4.15 -3.12 3.35
C ASP A 48 -3.75 -1.66 3.09
N ALA A 49 -2.75 -1.46 2.24
CA ALA A 49 -2.31 -0.12 1.86
C ALA A 49 -3.40 0.62 1.06
N ASP A 50 -3.57 1.91 1.34
CA ASP A 50 -4.63 2.73 0.74
C ASP A 50 -4.59 2.80 -0.79
N TRP A 51 -3.39 2.73 -1.38
CA TRP A 51 -3.19 2.78 -2.83
C TRP A 51 -3.62 1.50 -3.57
N ILE A 52 -3.80 0.37 -2.89
CA ILE A 52 -4.14 -0.89 -3.59
C ILE A 52 -5.48 -0.78 -4.32
N ALA A 53 -6.43 -0.03 -3.76
CA ALA A 53 -7.73 0.18 -4.38
C ALA A 53 -7.64 1.00 -5.68
N SER A 54 -6.70 1.95 -5.79
CA SER A 54 -6.57 2.77 -7.01
C SER A 54 -6.05 1.97 -8.20
N VAL A 55 -5.32 0.87 -7.96
CA VAL A 55 -4.84 -0.02 -9.04
C VAL A 55 -6.00 -0.69 -9.79
N ALA A 56 -7.19 -0.82 -9.18
CA ALA A 56 -8.38 -1.31 -9.88
C ALA A 56 -8.80 -0.41 -11.06
N GLU A 57 -8.34 0.84 -11.12
CA GLU A 57 -8.61 1.75 -12.23
C GLU A 57 -7.90 1.32 -13.53
N VAL A 58 -6.71 0.71 -13.41
CA VAL A 58 -5.88 0.29 -14.55
C VAL A 58 -6.03 -1.19 -14.91
N ALA A 59 -6.66 -1.99 -14.04
CA ALA A 59 -6.92 -3.40 -14.31
C ALA A 59 -7.97 -3.57 -15.43
N ASP A 60 -7.79 -4.61 -16.27
CA ASP A 60 -8.74 -4.93 -17.34
C ASP A 60 -10.08 -5.43 -16.76
N LYS A 61 -11.09 -4.55 -16.77
CA LYS A 61 -12.44 -4.82 -16.26
C LYS A 61 -13.20 -5.86 -17.10
N GLY A 62 -12.78 -6.12 -18.33
CA GLY A 62 -13.36 -7.14 -19.21
C GLY A 62 -12.76 -8.53 -19.04
N SER A 63 -11.64 -8.66 -18.33
CA SER A 63 -10.95 -9.94 -18.20
C SER A 63 -11.77 -10.95 -17.42
N ARG A 64 -11.86 -12.16 -17.98
CA ARG A 64 -12.51 -13.31 -17.33
C ARG A 64 -11.55 -14.08 -16.41
N ALA A 65 -10.28 -13.69 -16.36
CA ALA A 65 -9.28 -14.41 -15.60
C ALA A 65 -9.60 -14.37 -14.08
N PRO A 66 -9.44 -15.49 -13.35
CA PRO A 66 -9.82 -15.57 -11.94
C PRO A 66 -9.09 -14.55 -11.05
N HIS A 67 -7.80 -14.32 -11.29
CA HIS A 67 -6.99 -13.37 -10.51
C HIS A 67 -7.43 -11.91 -10.73
N VAL A 68 -7.85 -11.55 -11.94
CA VAL A 68 -8.38 -10.21 -12.24
C VAL A 68 -9.73 -9.99 -11.57
N ARG A 69 -10.66 -10.95 -11.71
CA ARG A 69 -11.98 -10.87 -11.08
C ARG A 69 -11.89 -10.83 -9.55
N ALA A 70 -11.00 -11.62 -8.96
CA ALA A 70 -10.75 -11.63 -7.52
C ALA A 70 -10.21 -10.28 -7.02
N PHE A 71 -9.29 -9.67 -7.77
CA PHE A 71 -8.76 -8.35 -7.45
C PHE A 71 -9.81 -7.25 -7.55
N LEU A 72 -10.58 -7.19 -8.64
CA LEU A 72 -11.64 -6.20 -8.84
C LEU A 72 -12.77 -6.32 -7.80
N ALA A 73 -13.12 -7.54 -7.38
CA ALA A 73 -14.14 -7.76 -6.36
C ALA A 73 -13.67 -7.36 -4.95
N ARG A 74 -12.37 -7.56 -4.64
CA ARG A 74 -11.81 -7.27 -3.32
C ARG A 74 -10.33 -6.85 -3.44
N PRO A 75 -10.04 -5.54 -3.55
CA PRO A 75 -8.68 -5.04 -3.71
C PRO A 75 -7.93 -5.07 -2.38
N THR A 76 -7.26 -6.19 -2.11
CA THR A 76 -6.40 -6.43 -0.94
C THR A 76 -4.98 -6.68 -1.40
N ARG A 77 -3.99 -6.61 -0.50
CA ARG A 77 -2.59 -6.89 -0.85
C ARG A 77 -2.39 -8.32 -1.37
N ARG A 78 -3.18 -9.28 -0.89
CA ARG A 78 -3.17 -10.67 -1.37
C ARG A 78 -3.63 -10.75 -2.82
N THR A 79 -4.83 -10.24 -3.10
CA THR A 79 -5.41 -10.31 -4.45
C THR A 79 -4.62 -9.48 -5.46
N TYR A 80 -4.04 -8.35 -5.04
CA TYR A 80 -3.09 -7.59 -5.86
C TYR A 80 -1.87 -8.42 -6.27
N ARG A 81 -1.24 -9.16 -5.35
CA ARG A 81 -0.08 -10.01 -5.67
C ARG A 81 -0.43 -11.17 -6.61
N GLU A 82 -1.60 -11.77 -6.41
CA GLU A 82 -2.12 -12.82 -7.29
C GLU A 82 -2.41 -12.27 -8.69
N TRP A 83 -3.01 -11.08 -8.78
CA TRP A 83 -3.26 -10.39 -10.03
C TRP A 83 -1.96 -10.05 -10.78
N MET A 84 -1.00 -9.42 -10.10
CA MET A 84 0.30 -9.09 -10.68
C MET A 84 1.01 -10.34 -11.24
N ARG A 85 1.00 -11.44 -10.47
CA ARG A 85 1.59 -12.71 -10.88
C ARG A 85 0.88 -13.33 -12.08
N GLY A 86 -0.46 -13.31 -12.09
CA GLY A 86 -1.27 -13.88 -13.16
C GLY A 86 -1.17 -13.11 -14.48
N GLU A 87 -1.03 -11.79 -14.41
CA GLU A 87 -0.82 -10.93 -15.59
C GLU A 87 0.66 -10.84 -16.01
N GLY A 88 1.58 -11.43 -15.23
CA GLY A 88 3.02 -11.38 -15.52
C GLY A 88 3.61 -9.97 -15.42
N ILE A 89 2.96 -9.07 -14.68
CA ILE A 89 3.37 -7.69 -14.49
C ILE A 89 4.18 -7.54 -13.19
N ARG A 90 5.05 -6.52 -13.15
CA ARG A 90 5.83 -6.14 -11.97
C ARG A 90 5.72 -4.64 -11.72
N PRO A 91 5.92 -4.17 -10.48
CA PRO A 91 6.01 -2.75 -10.20
C PRO A 91 7.11 -2.08 -11.04
N LEU A 92 6.87 -0.83 -11.40
CA LEU A 92 7.89 0.01 -11.99
C LEU A 92 8.92 0.36 -10.92
N GLU A 93 10.19 0.08 -11.18
CA GLU A 93 11.28 0.44 -10.27
C GLU A 93 11.77 1.88 -10.55
N ASP A 94 12.41 2.48 -9.56
CA ASP A 94 13.00 3.80 -9.71
C ASP A 94 14.00 3.83 -10.86
N GLY A 95 13.85 4.81 -11.76
CA GLY A 95 14.69 4.94 -12.96
C GLY A 95 14.21 4.16 -14.19
N GLU A 96 13.21 3.29 -14.07
CA GLU A 96 12.55 2.64 -15.22
C GLU A 96 11.47 3.53 -15.87
N GLY A 97 11.22 4.71 -15.27
CA GLY A 97 10.31 5.71 -15.80
C GLY A 97 10.67 6.10 -17.24
N ARG A 98 9.65 6.52 -18.00
CA ARG A 98 9.86 6.96 -19.37
C ARG A 98 10.79 8.17 -19.38
N CYS A 99 11.96 8.02 -19.99
CA CYS A 99 12.83 9.17 -20.23
C CYS A 99 12.06 10.19 -21.08
N PRO A 100 12.01 11.49 -20.68
CA PRO A 100 11.41 12.52 -21.51
C PRO A 100 12.01 12.47 -22.91
N ARG A 101 11.17 12.56 -23.95
CA ARG A 101 11.55 12.35 -25.36
C ARG A 101 12.72 13.23 -25.82
N ASP A 102 13.02 14.29 -25.09
CA ASP A 102 13.95 15.35 -25.49
C ASP A 102 15.20 15.37 -24.60
N ALA A 103 15.16 14.72 -23.42
CA ALA A 103 16.19 14.80 -22.38
C ALA A 103 17.49 14.04 -22.68
N GLY A 104 17.61 13.41 -23.85
CA GLY A 104 18.82 12.65 -24.19
C GLY A 104 19.04 12.41 -25.67
N ARG A 105 18.27 13.04 -26.56
CA ARG A 105 18.34 12.72 -28.00
C ARG A 105 19.67 13.16 -28.61
N GLU A 106 20.16 14.33 -28.21
CA GLU A 106 21.46 14.85 -28.66
C GLU A 106 22.63 14.12 -27.99
N ALA A 107 22.54 13.88 -26.68
CA ALA A 107 23.52 13.07 -25.94
C ALA A 107 23.63 11.64 -26.53
N ALA A 108 22.50 10.99 -26.85
CA ALA A 108 22.49 9.68 -27.49
C ALA A 108 23.07 9.70 -28.91
N ARG A 109 22.83 10.76 -29.69
CA ARG A 109 23.46 10.95 -31.01
C ARG A 109 24.97 11.10 -30.89
N ARG A 110 25.45 11.88 -29.91
CA ARG A 110 26.89 12.05 -29.62
C ARG A 110 27.54 10.73 -29.22
N VAL A 111 26.97 10.03 -28.24
CA VAL A 111 27.46 8.72 -27.78
C VAL A 111 27.48 7.71 -28.92
N ARG A 112 26.43 7.66 -29.77
CA ARG A 112 26.39 6.78 -30.93
C ARG A 112 27.52 7.08 -31.93
N ARG A 113 27.83 8.35 -32.18
CA ARG A 113 28.94 8.76 -33.05
C ARG A 113 30.29 8.33 -32.47
N GLU A 114 30.54 8.64 -31.20
CA GLU A 114 31.79 8.28 -30.52
C GLU A 114 32.03 6.76 -30.51
N VAL A 115 30.98 5.97 -30.23
CA VAL A 115 31.05 4.51 -30.27
C VAL A 115 31.38 4.01 -31.68
N TRP A 116 30.78 4.61 -32.71
CA TRP A 116 31.05 4.26 -34.11
C TRP A 116 32.49 4.59 -34.52
N GLU A 117 32.98 5.78 -34.20
CA GLU A 117 34.36 6.20 -34.50
C GLU A 117 35.38 5.28 -33.82
N ARG A 118 35.17 4.96 -32.54
CA ARG A 118 36.00 3.98 -31.81
C ARG A 118 35.96 2.60 -32.45
N PHE A 119 34.79 2.16 -32.91
CA PHE A 119 34.65 0.87 -33.58
C PHE A 119 35.36 0.85 -34.94
N ALA A 120 35.24 1.92 -35.73
CA ALA A 120 35.89 2.07 -37.03
C ALA A 120 37.43 2.07 -36.88
N ALA A 121 37.95 2.85 -35.93
CA ALA A 121 39.38 2.90 -35.61
C ALA A 121 39.95 1.53 -35.22
N ARG A 122 39.18 0.72 -34.46
CA ARG A 122 39.58 -0.66 -34.11
C ARG A 122 39.60 -1.61 -35.29
N ARG A 123 38.84 -1.34 -36.35
CA ARG A 123 38.76 -2.20 -37.55
C ARG A 123 39.65 -1.72 -38.71
N GLY A 124 40.51 -0.72 -38.50
CA GLY A 124 41.52 -0.30 -39.46
C GLY A 124 40.95 0.25 -40.77
N ARG A 125 39.90 1.08 -40.69
CA ARG A 125 39.52 2.00 -41.78
C ARG A 125 39.86 3.43 -41.38
#